data_AF-A0A7Y6BYU2-F1
#
_entry.id   AF-A0A7Y6BYU2-F1
#
_cell.length_a   1.000
_cell.length_b   1.000
_cell.length_c   1.000
_cell.angle_alpha   90.00
_cell.angle_beta   90.00
_cell.angle_gamma   90.00
#
_symmetry.space_group_name_H-M   'P 1'
#
loop_
_entity.id
_entity.type
_entity.pdbx_description
1 polymer ?
#
loop_
_entity_poly.entity_id
_entity_poly.type
_entity_poly.pdbx_seq_one_letter_code
_entity_poly.pdbx_strand_id
1 'polypeptide(L)' 'MRRYNFWSPILLIAVALIVRSLVTNLGMLFGMSQEAASNIAMIAMVIAALIMFNRMTKARRKK' A
#
# COMPACT_ATOMS: atom_id res chain seq x y z
N MET A 1 -2.44 -30.93 -0.22
CA MET A 1 -3.27 -29.78 0.22
C MET A 1 -2.39 -28.53 0.23
N ARG A 2 -2.59 -27.62 -0.73
CA ARG A 2 -1.76 -26.42 -0.93
C ARG A 2 -1.96 -25.44 0.23
N ARG A 3 -0.92 -25.22 1.06
CA ARG A 3 -0.92 -24.19 2.12
C ARG A 3 -1.14 -22.82 1.47
N TYR A 4 -2.36 -22.30 1.54
CA TYR A 4 -2.66 -20.93 1.14
C TYR A 4 -1.84 -19.99 2.03
N ASN A 5 -0.84 -19.35 1.44
CA ASN A 5 0.06 -18.49 2.18
C ASN A 5 -0.61 -17.12 2.38
N PHE A 6 -1.49 -17.05 3.40
CA PHE A 6 -2.23 -15.85 3.85
C PHE A 6 -1.31 -14.66 4.20
N TRP A 7 -0.02 -14.92 4.39
CA TRP A 7 1.01 -13.89 4.52
C TRP A 7 1.03 -12.88 3.37
N SER A 8 0.71 -13.30 2.15
CA SER A 8 0.72 -12.38 1.00
C SER A 8 -0.37 -11.31 1.03
N PRO A 9 -1.66 -11.64 1.24
CA PRO A 9 -2.69 -10.62 1.40
C PRO A 9 -2.51 -9.76 2.65
N ILE A 10 -1.98 -10.31 3.76
CA ILE A 10 -1.74 -9.53 4.98
C ILE A 10 -0.68 -8.44 4.75
N LEU A 11 0.43 -8.78 4.07
CA LEU A 11 1.47 -7.81 3.73
C LEU A 11 0.95 -6.69 2.81
N LEU A 12 0.02 -7.01 1.91
CA LEU A 12 -0.60 -6.01 1.04
C LEU A 12 -1.43 -5.00 1.83
N ILE A 13 -2.25 -5.49 2.75
CA ILE A 13 -3.09 -4.64 3.61
C ILE A 13 -2.19 -3.77 4.52
N ALA A 14 -1.14 -4.36 5.12
CA ALA A 14 -0.20 -3.63 5.96
C ALA A 14 0.49 -2.49 5.19
N VAL A 15 1.02 -2.76 3.99
CA VAL A 15 1.67 -1.75 3.15
C VAL A 15 0.68 -0.65 2.76
N ALA A 16 -0.54 -1.01 2.39
CA ALA A 16 -1.57 -0.03 2.03
C ALA A 16 -1.83 0.95 3.19
N LEU A 17 -2.03 0.42 4.39
CA LEU A 17 -2.27 1.24 5.59
C LEU A 17 -1.07 2.14 5.93
N ILE A 18 0.15 1.61 5.84
CA ILE A 18 1.38 2.37 6.09
C ILE A 18 1.51 3.51 5.08
N VAL A 19 1.34 3.23 3.78
CA VAL A 19 1.46 4.25 2.73
C VAL A 19 0.42 5.35 2.91
N ARG A 20 -0.83 4.99 3.23
CA ARG A 20 -1.86 6.00 3.50
C ARG A 20 -1.48 6.91 4.66
N SER A 21 -1.12 6.33 5.82
CA SER A 21 -0.74 7.13 6.98
C SER A 21 0.48 8.00 6.70
N LEU A 22 1.47 7.48 5.97
CA LEU A 22 2.70 8.19 5.64
C LEU A 22 2.43 9.36 4.69
N VAL A 23 1.65 9.15 3.63
CA VAL A 23 1.31 10.20 2.66
C VAL A 23 0.40 11.26 3.29
N THR A 24 -0.56 10.88 4.13
CA THR A 24 -1.41 11.85 4.84
C THR A 24 -0.58 12.70 5.81
N ASN A 25 0.30 12.08 6.60
CA ASN A 25 1.16 12.80 7.53
C ASN A 25 2.15 13.72 6.81
N LEU A 26 2.75 13.26 5.72
CA LEU A 26 3.62 14.09 4.89
C LEU A 26 2.84 15.25 4.26
N GLY A 27 1.67 15.00 3.68
CA GLY A 27 0.82 16.05 3.11
C GLY A 27 0.48 17.13 4.13
N MET A 28 0.11 16.73 5.36
CA MET A 28 -0.13 17.68 6.46
C MET A 28 1.14 18.46 6.84
N LEU A 29 2.31 17.81 6.91
CA LEU A 29 3.59 18.47 7.20
C LEU A 29 4.01 19.47 6.11
N PHE A 30 3.64 19.22 4.86
CA PHE A 30 3.85 20.15 3.76
C PHE A 30 2.81 21.29 3.71
N GLY A 31 1.93 21.39 4.72
CA GLY A 31 0.92 22.46 4.81
C GLY A 31 -0.33 22.22 3.98
N MET A 32 -0.56 21.00 3.47
CA MET A 32 -1.81 20.66 2.78
C MET A 32 -2.96 20.49 3.77
N SER A 33 -4.17 20.84 3.33
CA SER A 33 -5.39 20.51 4.07
C SER A 33 -5.56 19.00 4.21
N GLN A 34 -6.16 18.56 5.31
CA GLN A 34 -6.36 17.15 5.61
C GLN A 34 -7.18 16.43 4.51
N GLU A 35 -8.14 17.13 3.90
CA GLU A 35 -8.93 16.60 2.77
C GLU A 35 -8.06 16.36 1.53
N ALA A 36 -7.23 17.34 1.15
CA ALA A 36 -6.35 17.21 0.00
C ALA A 36 -5.31 16.10 0.23
N ALA A 37 -4.72 16.03 1.42
CA ALA A 37 -3.77 14.99 1.80
C ALA A 37 -4.42 13.59 1.81
N SER A 38 -5.68 13.46 2.26
CA SER A 38 -6.42 12.20 2.25
C SER A 38 -6.72 11.71 0.83
N ASN A 39 -7.12 12.62 -0.07
CA ASN A 39 -7.38 12.28 -1.47
C ASN A 39 -6.11 11.78 -2.18
N ILE A 40 -4.97 12.45 -1.97
CA ILE A 40 -3.69 12.02 -2.53
C ILE A 40 -3.25 10.69 -1.89
N ALA A 41 -3.40 10.54 -0.58
CA ALA A 41 -3.04 9.31 0.13
C ALA A 41 -3.84 8.11 -0.34
N MET A 42 -5.12 8.28 -0.69
CA MET A 42 -5.97 7.24 -1.25
C MET A 42 -5.45 6.77 -2.62
N ILE A 43 -5.12 7.70 -3.52
CA ILE A 43 -4.55 7.35 -4.84
C ILE A 43 -3.19 6.65 -4.68
N ALA A 44 -2.33 7.19 -3.82
CA ALA A 44 -1.02 6.62 -3.53
C ALA A 44 -1.13 5.21 -2.92
N MET A 45 -2.08 4.99 -2.02
CA MET A 45 -2.37 3.68 -1.42
C MET A 45 -2.75 2.63 -2.47
N VAL A 46 -3.63 2.98 -3.41
CA VAL A 46 -4.06 2.06 -4.48
C VAL A 46 -2.88 1.72 -5.41
N ILE A 47 -2.11 2.72 -5.82
CA ILE A 47 -0.93 2.51 -6.67
C ILE A 47 0.10 1.63 -5.94
N ALA A 48 0.39 1.93 -4.67
CA ALA A 48 1.33 1.14 -3.88
C ALA A 48 0.86 -0.30 -3.70
N ALA A 49 -0.43 -0.53 -3.44
CA ALA A 49 -1.01 -1.87 -3.32
C ALA A 49 -0.88 -2.66 -4.63
N LEU A 50 -1.14 -2.04 -5.79
CA LEU A 50 -0.97 -2.67 -7.11
C LEU A 50 0.50 -3.01 -7.40
N ILE A 51 1.42 -2.09 -7.11
CA ILE A 51 2.86 -2.33 -7.28
C ILE A 51 3.32 -3.48 -6.37
N MET A 52 2.93 -3.49 -5.10
CA MET A 52 3.29 -4.54 -4.16
C MET A 52 2.68 -5.89 -4.58
N PHE A 53 1.42 -5.89 -5.04
CA PHE A 53 0.75 -7.09 -5.55
C PHE A 53 1.53 -7.67 -6.74
N ASN A 54 1.86 -6.84 -7.72
CA ASN A 54 2.67 -7.27 -8.86
C ASN A 54 4.07 -7.74 -8.43
N ARG A 55 4.71 -7.07 -7.48
CA ARG A 55 6.04 -7.44 -6.96
C ARG A 55 6.00 -8.80 -6.25
N MET A 56 5.02 -9.03 -5.39
CA MET A 56 4.84 -10.30 -4.67
C MET A 56 4.47 -11.45 -5.61
N THR A 57 3.68 -11.16 -6.65
CA THR A 57 3.30 -12.14 -7.66
C THR A 57 4.50 -12.53 -8.54
N LYS A 58 5.36 -11.56 -8.93
CA LYS A 58 6.63 -11.84 -9.62
C LYS A 58 7.65 -12.58 -8.75
N ALA A 59 7.74 -12.24 -7.45
CA ALA A 59 8.62 -12.91 -6.51
C ALA A 59 8.27 -14.40 -6.32
N ARG A 60 6.98 -14.76 -6.39
CA ARG A 60 6.53 -16.16 -6.37
C ARG A 60 6.80 -16.93 -7.67
N ARG A 61 6.83 -16.24 -8.82
CA ARG A 61 7.00 -16.89 -10.15
C ARG A 61 8.44 -17.29 -10.45
N LYS A 62 9.41 -16.83 -9.65
CA LYS A 62 10.84 -17.13 -9.80
C LYS A 62 11.32 -18.22 -8.84
N LYS A 63 10.40 -18.88 -8.12
CA LYS A 63 10.68 -19.93 -7.14
C LYS A 63 10.15 -21.27 -7.63
#